data_AF-A0A3D4JNL3-F1
#
_entry.id   AF-A0A3D4JNL3-F1
#
_cell.length_a   1.000
_cell.length_b   1.000
_cell.length_c   1.000
_cell.angle_alpha   90.00
_cell.angle_beta   90.00
_cell.angle_gamma   90.00
#
_symmetry.space_group_name_H-M   'P 1'
#
loop_
_entity.id
_entity.type
_entity.pdbx_description
1 polymer ?
#
loop_
_entity_poly.entity_id
_entity_poly.type
_entity_poly.pdbx_seq_one_letter_code
_entity_poly.pdbx_strand_id
1 'polypeptide(L)'
;MKLGVFTCLLQNLPLEEALKYFKSLGIEMIELGCGGFPGNAHCDPETLLNDEDKFNEFVATIKKYDMEISALSCHGNPVHPDKEKAAAFDKTIRDTILLAE
;
A
#
# COMPACT_ATOMS: atom_id res chain seq x y z
N MET A 1 19.22 9.60 -8.82
CA MET A 1 17.80 9.91 -8.62
C MET A 1 17.06 8.59 -8.77
N LYS A 2 16.24 8.20 -7.79
CA LYS A 2 15.53 6.90 -7.81
C LYS A 2 14.22 7.00 -8.59
N LEU A 3 13.89 6.00 -9.40
CA LEU A 3 12.61 5.92 -10.10
C LEU A 3 11.58 5.18 -9.27
N GLY A 4 10.43 5.82 -9.04
CA GLY A 4 9.31 5.27 -8.27
C GLY A 4 8.06 5.00 -9.12
N VAL A 5 7.21 4.07 -8.68
CA VAL A 5 5.91 3.78 -9.33
C VAL A 5 4.80 3.59 -8.31
N PHE A 6 3.60 4.05 -8.64
CA PHE A 6 2.40 3.69 -7.90
C PHE A 6 1.90 2.31 -8.33
N THR A 7 1.88 1.36 -7.40
CA THR A 7 1.62 -0.05 -7.68
C THR A 7 0.17 -0.35 -8.08
N CYS A 8 -0.74 0.64 -8.01
CA CYS A 8 -2.17 0.45 -8.23
C CYS A 8 -2.51 -0.12 -9.61
N LEU A 9 -1.66 0.12 -10.61
CA LEU A 9 -1.85 -0.37 -11.97
C LEU A 9 -1.74 -1.90 -12.08
N LEU A 10 -1.13 -2.57 -11.10
CA LEU A 10 -0.92 -4.02 -11.08
C LEU A 10 -1.63 -4.73 -9.93
N GLN A 11 -2.71 -4.15 -9.39
CA GLN A 11 -3.46 -4.71 -8.25
C GLN A 11 -4.11 -6.07 -8.52
N ASN A 12 -4.21 -6.46 -9.78
CA ASN A 12 -4.66 -7.79 -10.18
C ASN A 12 -3.58 -8.87 -9.99
N LEU A 13 -2.35 -8.49 -9.66
CA LEU A 13 -1.25 -9.40 -9.35
C LEU A 13 -1.03 -9.47 -7.83
N PRO A 14 -0.50 -10.60 -7.31
CA PRO A 14 0.08 -10.62 -5.99
C PRO A 14 1.26 -9.64 -5.89
N LEU A 15 1.50 -9.06 -4.70
CA LEU A 15 2.59 -8.11 -4.46
C LEU A 15 3.93 -8.62 -5.00
N GLU A 16 4.28 -9.87 -4.72
CA GLU A 16 5.55 -10.47 -5.17
C GLU A 16 5.73 -10.43 -6.69
N GLU A 17 4.69 -10.75 -7.47
CA GLU A 17 4.75 -10.72 -8.94
C GLU A 17 4.81 -9.28 -9.47
N ALA A 18 4.11 -8.34 -8.82
CA ALA A 18 4.21 -6.92 -9.16
C ALA A 18 5.63 -6.38 -8.92
N LEU A 19 6.24 -6.68 -7.76
CA LEU A 19 7.61 -6.28 -7.44
C LEU A 19 8.64 -6.89 -8.39
N LYS A 20 8.48 -8.18 -8.73
CA LYS A 20 9.33 -8.84 -9.72
C LYS A 20 9.27 -8.14 -11.07
N TYR A 21 8.07 -7.77 -11.52
CA TYR A 21 7.89 -7.02 -12.76
C TYR A 21 8.54 -5.63 -12.69
N PHE A 22 8.28 -4.86 -11.63
CA PHE A 22 8.88 -3.52 -11.46
C PHE A 22 10.41 -3.58 -11.40
N LYS A 23 10.98 -4.60 -10.75
CA LYS A 23 12.42 -4.81 -10.68
C LYS A 23 13.02 -5.05 -12.06
N SER A 24 12.31 -5.83 -12.91
CA SER A 24 12.73 -6.07 -14.29
C SER A 24 12.77 -4.80 -15.15
N LEU A 25 12.02 -3.76 -14.76
CA LEU A 25 11.98 -2.45 -15.40
C LEU A 25 12.99 -1.44 -14.83
N GLY A 26 13.76 -1.83 -13.80
CA GLY A 26 14.69 -0.93 -13.11
C GLY A 26 14.01 0.07 -12.17
N ILE A 27 12.77 -0.19 -11.73
CA ILE A 27 12.13 0.59 -10.68
C ILE A 27 12.80 0.30 -9.34
N GLU A 28 13.01 1.35 -8.55
CA GLU A 28 13.72 1.30 -7.27
C GLU A 28 12.79 1.61 -6.08
N MET A 29 11.70 2.34 -6.31
CA MET A 29 10.76 2.72 -5.27
C MET A 29 9.30 2.42 -5.63
N ILE A 30 8.49 2.17 -4.61
CA ILE A 30 7.07 1.88 -4.76
C ILE A 30 6.22 2.76 -3.87
N GLU A 31 5.09 3.22 -4.42
CA GLU A 31 3.96 3.76 -3.68
C GLU A 31 2.87 2.68 -3.60
N LEU A 32 2.35 2.41 -2.41
CA LEU A 32 1.41 1.32 -2.15
C LEU A 32 0.05 1.89 -1.75
N GLY A 33 -1.01 1.38 -2.39
CA GLY A 33 -2.38 1.72 -2.01
C GLY A 33 -2.76 0.99 -0.73
N CYS A 34 -3.22 1.74 0.27
CA CYS A 34 -3.64 1.28 1.59
C CYS A 34 -5.16 1.26 1.79
N GLY A 35 -5.93 1.52 0.73
CA GLY A 35 -7.39 1.55 0.76
C GLY A 35 -7.99 2.76 0.04
N GLY A 36 -9.30 2.93 0.22
CA GLY A 36 -10.06 3.96 -0.47
C GLY A 36 -10.21 3.68 -1.98
N PHE A 37 -10.13 4.70 -2.83
CA PHE A 37 -10.31 4.53 -4.28
C PHE A 37 -9.25 3.66 -4.95
N PRO A 38 -7.95 3.74 -4.56
CA PRO A 38 -6.96 2.78 -5.03
C PRO A 38 -7.20 1.38 -4.48
N GLY A 39 -7.88 1.19 -3.36
CA GLY A 39 -7.91 -0.11 -2.68
C GLY A 39 -6.56 -0.47 -2.02
N ASN A 40 -6.48 -1.70 -1.52
CA ASN A 40 -5.45 -2.16 -0.59
C ASN A 40 -4.78 -3.50 -0.99
N ALA A 41 -4.88 -3.91 -2.27
CA ALA A 41 -4.48 -5.25 -2.72
C ALA A 41 -3.02 -5.64 -2.40
N HIS A 42 -2.12 -4.66 -2.33
CA HIS A 42 -0.70 -4.87 -2.05
C HIS A 42 -0.28 -4.48 -0.62
N CYS A 43 -1.12 -3.73 0.09
CA CYS A 43 -0.82 -3.21 1.42
C CYS A 43 -2.15 -3.00 2.14
N ASP A 44 -2.53 -3.96 3.00
CA ASP A 44 -3.77 -3.89 3.76
C ASP A 44 -3.50 -3.47 5.21
N PRO A 45 -3.80 -2.23 5.61
CA PRO A 45 -3.50 -1.76 6.95
C PRO A 45 -4.20 -2.53 8.05
N GLU A 46 -5.42 -3.02 7.81
CA GLU A 46 -6.15 -3.78 8.84
C GLU A 46 -5.43 -5.07 9.20
N THR A 47 -4.93 -5.81 8.21
CA THR A 47 -4.10 -6.99 8.43
C THR A 47 -2.74 -6.61 9.01
N LEU A 48 -2.02 -5.68 8.38
CA LEU A 48 -0.61 -5.39 8.69
C LEU A 48 -0.41 -4.73 10.06
N LEU A 49 -1.40 -3.98 10.57
CA LEU A 49 -1.34 -3.39 11.91
C LEU A 49 -1.64 -4.38 13.04
N ASN A 50 -2.33 -5.48 12.74
CA ASN A 50 -2.84 -6.42 13.75
C ASN A 50 -2.17 -7.80 13.70
N ASP A 51 -1.29 -8.05 12.75
CA ASP A 51 -0.56 -9.31 12.58
C ASP A 51 0.93 -9.03 12.26
N GLU A 52 1.77 -9.21 13.28
CA GLU A 52 3.21 -8.96 13.20
C GLU A 52 3.91 -9.90 12.21
N ASP A 53 3.45 -11.15 12.09
CA ASP A 53 4.02 -12.11 11.13
C ASP A 53 3.72 -11.67 9.70
N LYS A 54 2.50 -11.20 9.42
CA LYS A 54 2.12 -10.64 8.12
C LYS A 54 2.86 -9.36 7.80
N PHE A 55 3.07 -8.49 8.78
CA PHE A 55 3.90 -7.29 8.61
C PHE A 55 5.34 -7.65 8.24
N ASN A 56 5.95 -8.61 8.95
CA ASN A 56 7.29 -9.06 8.68
C ASN A 56 7.42 -9.74 7.29
N GLU A 57 6.43 -10.54 6.89
CA GLU A 57 6.34 -11.14 5.55
C GLU A 57 6.27 -10.06 4.46
N PHE A 58 5.44 -9.05 4.65
CA PHE A 58 5.29 -7.91 3.73
C PHE A 58 6.61 -7.15 3.56
N VAL A 59 7.27 -6.78 4.67
CA VAL A 59 8.56 -6.07 4.66
C VAL A 59 9.65 -6.93 4.02
N ALA A 60 9.70 -8.23 4.33
CA ALA A 60 10.67 -9.16 3.75
C ALA A 60 10.48 -9.30 2.23
N THR A 61 9.23 -9.34 1.77
CA THR A 61 8.90 -9.43 0.35
C THR A 61 9.37 -8.20 -0.41
N ILE A 62 9.19 -6.99 0.12
CA ILE A 62 9.68 -5.76 -0.49
C ILE A 62 11.22 -5.75 -0.57
N LYS A 63 11.89 -6.13 0.53
CA LYS A 63 13.36 -6.21 0.60
C LYS A 63 13.94 -7.23 -0.38
N LYS A 64 13.26 -8.35 -0.59
CA LYS A 64 13.68 -9.41 -1.53
C LYS A 64 13.89 -8.90 -2.96
N TYR A 65 13.20 -7.83 -3.36
CA TYR A 65 13.33 -7.23 -4.70
C TYR A 65 14.17 -5.94 -4.71
N ASP A 66 14.87 -5.64 -3.62
CA ASP A 66 15.62 -4.39 -3.37
C ASP A 66 14.82 -3.13 -3.70
N MET A 67 13.56 -3.08 -3.26
CA MET A 67 12.72 -1.89 -3.40
C MET A 67 12.55 -1.14 -2.09
N GLU A 68 12.34 0.16 -2.20
CA GLU A 68 12.01 1.03 -1.06
C GLU A 68 10.57 1.54 -1.18
N ILE A 69 9.89 1.70 -0.05
CA ILE A 69 8.58 2.34 -0.02
C ILE A 69 8.80 3.85 -0.03
N SER A 70 8.35 4.53 -1.08
CA SER A 70 8.41 5.99 -1.15
C SER A 70 7.19 6.66 -0.53
N ALA A 71 6.03 5.98 -0.52
CA ALA A 71 4.80 6.50 0.04
C ALA A 71 3.77 5.39 0.29
N LEU A 72 2.89 5.62 1.26
CA LEU A 72 1.63 4.89 1.45
C LEU A 72 0.47 5.82 1.07
N SER A 73 -0.42 5.34 0.20
CA SER A 73 -1.48 6.15 -0.40
C SER A 73 -2.85 5.66 0.00
N CYS A 74 -3.66 6.57 0.53
CA CYS A 74 -5.05 6.33 0.90
C CYS A 74 -5.92 7.45 0.33
N HIS A 75 -6.67 7.18 -0.75
CA HIS A 75 -7.49 8.23 -1.37
C HIS A 75 -8.94 8.05 -0.96
N GLY A 76 -9.48 9.00 -0.23
CA GLY A 76 -10.86 8.95 0.27
C GLY A 76 -11.39 10.33 0.59
N ASN A 77 -12.69 10.41 0.88
CA ASN A 77 -13.33 11.63 1.33
C ASN A 77 -13.89 11.44 2.75
N PRO A 78 -13.11 11.77 3.81
CA PRO A 78 -13.57 11.62 5.20
C PRO A 78 -14.71 12.59 5.56
N VAL A 79 -15.07 13.53 4.67
CA VAL A 79 -16.22 14.45 4.83
C VAL A 79 -17.35 14.14 3.83
N HIS A 80 -17.42 12.90 3.34
CA HIS A 80 -18.47 12.46 2.42
C HIS A 80 -19.88 12.56 3.07
N PRO A 81 -20.94 12.95 2.34
CA PRO A 81 -22.29 13.11 2.91
C PRO A 81 -22.91 11.80 3.41
N ASP A 82 -22.56 10.68 2.78
CA ASP A 82 -22.83 9.33 3.29
C ASP A 82 -21.89 9.04 4.47
N LYS A 83 -22.48 8.89 5.66
CA LYS A 83 -21.75 8.71 6.93
C LYS A 83 -20.95 7.42 6.99
N GLU A 84 -21.44 6.34 6.38
CA GLU A 84 -20.72 5.06 6.38
C GLU A 84 -19.47 5.17 5.52
N LYS A 85 -19.57 5.80 4.35
CA LYS A 85 -18.41 6.09 3.50
C LYS A 85 -17.41 7.03 4.16
N ALA A 86 -17.90 8.10 4.81
CA ALA A 86 -17.04 9.05 5.51
C ALA A 86 -16.24 8.37 6.64
N ALA A 87 -16.91 7.55 7.47
CA ALA A 87 -16.27 6.80 8.53
C ALA A 87 -15.25 5.78 8.01
N ALA A 88 -15.58 5.07 6.92
CA ALA A 88 -14.66 4.14 6.27
C ALA A 88 -13.39 4.85 5.76
N PHE A 89 -13.53 6.01 5.09
CA PHE A 89 -12.38 6.78 4.60
C PHE A 89 -11.55 7.40 5.72
N ASP A 90 -12.18 7.92 6.79
CA ASP A 90 -11.44 8.42 7.97
C ASP A 90 -10.63 7.30 8.62
N LYS A 91 -11.22 6.11 8.80
CA LYS A 91 -10.50 4.93 9.31
C LYS A 91 -9.32 4.58 8.41
N THR A 92 -9.52 4.45 7.10
CA THR A 92 -8.43 4.14 6.16
C THR A 92 -7.28 5.15 6.27
N ILE A 93 -7.57 6.45 6.36
CA ILE A 93 -6.53 7.49 6.48
C ILE A 93 -5.76 7.33 7.79
N ARG A 94 -6.45 7.14 8.92
CA ARG A 94 -5.79 6.96 10.23
C ARG A 94 -4.93 5.70 10.28
N ASP A 95 -5.45 4.59 9.79
CA ASP A 95 -4.70 3.33 9.76
C ASP A 95 -3.48 3.43 8.83
N THR A 96 -3.60 4.14 7.70
CA THR A 96 -2.47 4.37 6.79
C THR A 96 -1.39 5.24 7.45
N ILE A 97 -1.79 6.25 8.23
CA ILE A 97 -0.85 7.09 9.02
C ILE A 97 -0.14 6.23 10.06
N LEU A 98 -0.89 5.42 10.82
CA LEU A 98 -0.31 4.55 11.85
C LEU A 98 0.65 3.51 11.25
N LEU A 99 0.33 2.95 10.09
CA LEU A 99 1.20 2.01 9.39
C LEU A 99 2.50 2.65 8.88
N ALA A 100 2.52 3.99 8.73
CA ALA A 100 3.68 4.74 8.26
C ALA A 100 4.65 5.19 9.38
N GLU A 101 4.32 4.97 10.66
CA GLU A 101 5.17 5.29 11.82
C GLU A 101 6.37 4.33 11.94
#